data_AF-A0A7D7VRS0-F1
#
_entry.id   AF-A0A7D7VRS0-F1
#
_cell.length_a   1.000
_cell.length_b   1.000
_cell.length_c   1.000
_cell.angle_alpha   90.00
_cell.angle_beta   90.00
_cell.angle_gamma   90.00
#
_symmetry.space_group_name_H-M   'P 1'
#
loop_
_entity.id
_entity.type
_entity.pdbx_description
1 polymer ?
#
loop_
_entity_poly.entity_id
_entity_poly.type
_entity_poly.pdbx_seq_one_letter_code
_entity_poly.pdbx_strand_id
1 'polypeptide(L)'
;MKVKFFTFLCILVTASFYGQTRGYAGMRSTQLILKNGDTLNVMGKLKSNVFKYKKDYGAKPVKIKYSEIESIKIKLGKDDVAVFKPLPLKGTDKIIPVEEFVTGNKISLYGVTNNFMGQGAGGIRFQQTSVTYYIKKPSEELLIKLGAYQPIFGNLKEKLKTLFKDCDILLKKIKNKEFRMRDGIEEMFKFYNKKCS
;
A
#
# COMPACT_ATOMS: atom_id res chain seq x y z
N MET A 1 -13.68 -53.04 -34.45
CA MET A 1 -12.63 -52.06 -34.13
C MET A 1 -13.22 -50.65 -34.24
N LYS A 2 -13.57 -50.01 -33.12
CA LYS A 2 -13.99 -48.59 -33.07
C LYS A 2 -13.45 -47.97 -31.79
N VAL A 3 -12.38 -47.19 -31.94
CA VAL A 3 -11.73 -46.42 -30.87
C VAL A 3 -12.64 -45.23 -30.54
N LYS A 4 -13.15 -45.16 -29.31
CA LYS A 4 -13.85 -43.96 -28.81
C LYS A 4 -12.80 -42.97 -28.28
N PHE A 5 -12.58 -41.92 -29.06
CA PHE A 5 -11.74 -40.77 -28.70
C PHE A 5 -12.38 -40.04 -27.51
N PHE A 6 -11.70 -40.05 -26.37
CA PHE A 6 -12.12 -39.32 -25.17
C PHE A 6 -11.57 -37.89 -25.28
N THR A 7 -12.40 -36.95 -25.72
CA THR A 7 -12.02 -35.54 -25.85
C THR A 7 -11.95 -34.90 -24.45
N PHE A 8 -10.74 -34.71 -23.95
CA PHE A 8 -10.48 -34.02 -22.68
C PHE A 8 -10.63 -32.50 -22.90
N LEU A 9 -11.76 -31.95 -22.44
CA LEU A 9 -12.04 -30.51 -22.49
C LEU A 9 -11.26 -29.80 -21.37
N CYS A 10 -10.06 -29.31 -21.69
CA CYS A 10 -9.29 -28.42 -20.80
C CYS A 10 -9.97 -27.04 -20.74
N ILE A 11 -10.78 -26.82 -19.70
CA ILE A 11 -11.32 -25.50 -19.36
C ILE A 11 -10.19 -24.66 -18.77
N LEU A 12 -9.60 -23.81 -19.62
CA LEU A 12 -8.66 -22.76 -19.24
C LEU A 12 -9.40 -21.71 -18.40
N VAL A 13 -9.35 -21.83 -17.07
CA VAL A 13 -9.80 -20.79 -16.15
C VAL A 13 -8.76 -19.68 -16.16
N THR A 14 -8.93 -18.70 -17.05
CA THR A 14 -8.14 -17.47 -17.03
C THR A 14 -8.57 -16.61 -15.86
N ALA A 15 -7.93 -16.80 -14.70
CA ALA A 15 -8.05 -15.90 -13.55
C ALA A 15 -7.46 -14.54 -13.94
N SER A 16 -8.32 -13.63 -14.40
CA SER A 16 -7.95 -12.25 -14.69
C SER A 16 -7.78 -11.51 -13.37
N PHE A 17 -6.57 -11.52 -12.80
CA PHE A 17 -6.21 -10.75 -11.62
C PHE A 17 -6.13 -9.26 -11.97
N TYR A 18 -7.28 -8.59 -12.08
CA TYR A 18 -7.31 -7.13 -12.03
C TYR A 18 -7.09 -6.71 -10.57
N GLY A 19 -5.85 -6.33 -10.24
CA GLY A 19 -5.52 -5.71 -8.97
C GLY A 19 -6.31 -4.41 -8.80
N GLN A 20 -7.43 -4.45 -8.10
CA GLN A 20 -8.19 -3.27 -7.70
C GLN A 20 -7.82 -2.92 -6.25
N THR A 21 -7.22 -1.75 -6.05
CA THR A 21 -6.97 -1.13 -4.74
C THR A 21 -8.30 -0.73 -4.09
N ARG A 22 -9.08 -1.68 -3.55
CA ARG A 22 -10.43 -1.42 -3.02
C ARG A 22 -10.49 -0.77 -1.63
N GLY A 23 -9.35 -0.55 -0.96
CA GLY A 23 -9.30 0.19 0.32
C GLY A 23 -9.91 1.60 0.24
N TYR A 24 -9.89 2.21 -0.96
CA TYR A 24 -10.33 3.59 -1.19
C TYR A 24 -11.18 3.73 -2.47
N ALA A 25 -11.98 2.72 -2.82
CA ALA A 25 -12.73 2.71 -4.11
C ALA A 25 -13.88 3.73 -4.18
N GLY A 26 -14.47 4.07 -3.03
CA GLY A 26 -15.52 5.08 -2.87
C GLY A 26 -14.95 6.50 -2.80
N MET A 27 -15.75 7.49 -3.21
CA MET A 27 -15.40 8.90 -2.98
C MET A 27 -15.56 9.20 -1.49
N ARG A 28 -14.54 9.80 -0.87
CA ARG A 28 -14.54 10.17 0.55
C ARG A 28 -14.18 11.63 0.75
N SER A 29 -14.63 12.22 1.86
CA SER A 29 -14.20 13.56 2.23
C SER A 29 -12.67 13.60 2.35
N THR A 30 -12.07 14.52 1.61
CA THR A 30 -10.63 14.58 1.38
C THR A 30 -10.15 16.02 1.39
N GLN A 31 -9.07 16.30 2.11
CA GLN A 31 -8.29 17.51 1.95
C GLN A 31 -7.13 17.22 1.00
N LEU A 32 -7.14 17.86 -0.17
CA LEU A 32 -6.11 17.75 -1.19
C LEU A 32 -5.19 18.96 -1.10
N ILE A 33 -3.90 18.73 -0.83
CA ILE A 33 -2.88 19.79 -0.77
C ILE A 33 -2.01 19.68 -2.03
N LEU A 34 -1.96 20.76 -2.81
CA LEU A 34 -1.23 20.86 -4.06
C LEU A 34 0.18 21.42 -3.81
N LYS A 35 1.12 21.11 -4.71
CA LYS A 35 2.53 21.56 -4.59
C LYS A 35 2.71 23.07 -4.71
N ASN A 36 1.72 23.79 -5.26
CA ASN A 36 1.72 25.24 -5.29
C ASN A 36 1.24 25.87 -3.95
N GLY A 37 0.90 25.05 -2.95
CA GLY A 37 0.40 25.48 -1.65
C GLY A 37 -1.13 25.50 -1.53
N ASP A 38 -1.87 25.36 -2.63
CA ASP A 38 -3.33 25.38 -2.60
C ASP A 38 -3.90 24.18 -1.85
N THR A 39 -4.97 24.42 -1.09
CA THR A 39 -5.70 23.38 -0.37
C THR A 39 -7.15 23.32 -0.83
N LEU A 40 -7.58 22.14 -1.27
CA LEU A 40 -8.94 21.89 -1.75
C LEU A 40 -9.65 20.87 -0.84
N ASN A 41 -10.81 21.25 -0.31
CA ASN A 41 -11.69 20.33 0.42
C ASN A 41 -12.69 19.72 -0.57
N VAL A 42 -12.58 18.42 -0.83
CA VAL A 42 -13.24 17.73 -1.95
C VAL A 42 -13.71 16.33 -1.57
N MET A 43 -14.58 15.74 -2.38
CA MET A 43 -14.85 14.30 -2.34
C MET A 43 -13.92 13.60 -3.33
N GLY A 44 -12.97 12.83 -2.81
CA GLY A 44 -11.87 12.26 -3.59
C GLY A 44 -11.72 10.76 -3.48
N LYS A 45 -11.02 10.18 -4.45
CA LYS A 45 -10.56 8.80 -4.41
C LYS A 45 -9.28 8.58 -5.22
N LEU A 46 -8.46 7.66 -4.73
CA LEU A 46 -7.23 7.24 -5.38
C LEU A 46 -7.53 6.40 -6.64
N LYS A 47 -6.77 6.65 -7.70
CA LYS A 47 -6.62 5.76 -8.87
C LYS A 47 -5.14 5.47 -9.10
N SER A 48 -4.83 4.55 -10.01
CA SER A 48 -3.45 4.13 -10.28
C SER A 48 -2.54 5.30 -10.65
N ASN A 49 -2.98 6.19 -11.55
CA ASN A 49 -2.13 7.23 -12.14
C ASN A 49 -2.57 8.67 -11.83
N VAL A 50 -3.76 8.85 -11.29
CA VAL A 50 -4.37 10.16 -11.02
C VAL A 50 -5.16 10.12 -9.73
N PHE A 51 -5.36 11.27 -9.12
CA PHE A 51 -6.39 11.44 -8.12
C PHE A 51 -7.69 11.92 -8.80
N LYS A 52 -8.83 11.32 -8.45
CA LYS A 52 -10.14 11.71 -8.98
C LYS A 52 -10.94 12.35 -7.87
N TYR A 53 -11.48 13.55 -8.08
CA TYR A 53 -12.23 14.28 -7.07
C TYR A 53 -13.45 15.02 -7.63
N LYS A 54 -14.34 15.46 -6.75
CA LYS A 54 -15.47 16.36 -7.02
C LYS A 54 -15.51 17.43 -5.93
N LYS A 55 -15.94 18.64 -6.27
CA LYS A 55 -16.13 19.73 -5.28
C LYS A 55 -17.23 19.37 -4.28
N ASP A 56 -18.31 18.76 -4.75
CA ASP A 56 -19.45 18.30 -3.97
C ASP A 56 -20.08 17.03 -4.60
N TYR A 57 -21.17 16.53 -4.02
CA TYR A 57 -21.82 15.28 -4.47
C TYR A 57 -22.36 15.37 -5.91
N GLY A 58 -22.92 16.53 -6.29
CA GLY A 58 -23.55 16.79 -7.59
C GLY A 58 -22.58 17.16 -8.70
N ALA A 59 -21.39 17.66 -8.35
CA ALA A 59 -20.39 18.09 -9.31
C ALA A 59 -19.88 16.94 -10.20
N LYS A 60 -19.48 17.30 -11.42
CA LYS A 60 -18.74 16.39 -12.32
C LYS A 60 -17.35 16.12 -11.75
N PRO A 61 -16.84 14.89 -11.87
CA PRO A 61 -15.54 14.56 -11.33
C PRO A 61 -14.40 15.08 -12.21
N VAL A 62 -13.40 15.67 -11.55
CA VAL A 62 -12.15 16.14 -12.13
C VAL A 62 -11.04 15.13 -11.81
N LYS A 63 -10.00 15.09 -12.65
CA LYS A 63 -8.79 14.28 -12.45
C LYS A 63 -7.59 15.22 -12.35
N ILE A 64 -6.66 14.92 -11.46
CA ILE A 64 -5.39 15.64 -11.30
C ILE A 64 -4.24 14.62 -11.23
N LYS A 65 -3.09 14.95 -11.83
CA LYS A 65 -1.93 14.06 -11.80
C LYS A 65 -1.27 14.09 -10.43
N TYR A 66 -0.71 12.96 -10.01
CA TYR A 66 0.01 12.87 -8.75
C TYR A 66 1.25 13.77 -8.68
N SER A 67 1.83 14.14 -9.81
CA SER A 67 2.97 15.07 -9.88
C SER A 67 2.64 16.48 -9.36
N GLU A 68 1.37 16.87 -9.36
CA GLU A 68 0.87 18.19 -8.96
C GLU A 68 0.44 18.23 -7.47
N ILE A 69 0.36 17.07 -6.83
CA ILE A 69 -0.16 16.90 -5.49
C ILE A 69 0.99 16.75 -4.50
N GLU A 70 0.91 17.45 -3.38
CA GLU A 70 1.84 17.31 -2.27
C GLU A 70 1.37 16.22 -1.30
N SER A 71 0.11 16.30 -0.85
CA SER A 71 -0.48 15.28 0.02
C SER A 71 -2.00 15.19 -0.10
N ILE A 72 -2.55 14.06 0.33
CA ILE A 72 -3.98 13.76 0.28
C ILE A 72 -4.38 13.22 1.65
N LYS A 73 -5.27 13.92 2.36
CA LYS A 73 -5.77 13.47 3.67
C LYS A 73 -7.21 12.99 3.54
N ILE A 74 -7.43 11.68 3.67
CA ILE A 74 -8.74 11.04 3.48
C ILE A 74 -9.34 10.73 4.84
N LYS A 75 -10.56 11.24 5.10
CA LYS A 75 -11.30 10.93 6.33
C LYS A 75 -11.89 9.52 6.26
N LEU A 76 -11.53 8.67 7.22
CA LEU A 76 -11.98 7.28 7.30
C LEU A 76 -13.09 7.07 8.34
N GLY A 77 -13.06 7.85 9.41
CA GLY A 77 -14.05 7.86 10.50
C GLY A 77 -14.19 9.25 11.10
N LYS A 78 -14.75 9.37 12.31
CA LYS A 78 -14.92 10.68 12.98
C LYS A 78 -13.57 11.38 13.20
N ASP A 79 -12.59 10.60 13.69
CA ASP A 79 -11.26 11.07 14.10
C ASP A 79 -10.11 10.35 13.36
N ASP A 80 -10.44 9.44 12.44
CA ASP A 80 -9.46 8.67 11.67
C ASP A 80 -9.21 9.31 10.30
N VAL A 81 -7.95 9.62 10.01
CA VAL A 81 -7.49 10.29 8.79
C VAL A 81 -6.25 9.57 8.26
N ALA A 82 -6.39 8.97 7.09
CA ALA A 82 -5.25 8.43 6.36
C ALA A 82 -4.58 9.53 5.53
N VAL A 83 -3.26 9.63 5.63
CA VAL A 83 -2.46 10.59 4.87
C VAL A 83 -1.72 9.86 3.77
N PHE A 84 -1.90 10.30 2.53
CA PHE A 84 -1.19 9.78 1.37
C PHE A 84 -0.22 10.81 0.82
N LYS A 85 0.96 10.34 0.44
CA LYS A 85 1.95 11.12 -0.30
C LYS A 85 2.20 10.49 -1.66
N PRO A 86 2.02 11.24 -2.75
CA PRO A 86 2.49 10.80 -4.06
C PRO A 86 4.01 10.97 -4.13
N LEU A 87 4.73 9.87 -4.22
CA LEU A 87 6.20 9.86 -4.20
C LEU A 87 6.77 9.04 -5.36
N PRO A 88 7.92 9.45 -5.93
CA PRO A 88 8.59 8.72 -6.99
C PRO A 88 9.19 7.41 -6.45
N LEU A 89 9.10 6.34 -7.25
CA LEU A 89 9.58 5.01 -6.88
C LEU A 89 10.97 4.74 -7.50
N LYS A 90 11.94 4.38 -6.67
CA LYS A 90 13.32 4.07 -7.10
C LYS A 90 13.34 2.97 -8.16
N GLY A 91 14.10 3.20 -9.23
CA GLY A 91 14.24 2.27 -10.36
C GLY A 91 13.07 2.30 -11.35
N THR A 92 12.18 3.30 -11.28
CA THR A 92 11.07 3.50 -12.22
C THR A 92 10.76 4.98 -12.39
N ASP A 93 10.09 5.37 -13.48
CA ASP A 93 9.59 6.74 -13.68
C ASP A 93 8.19 6.96 -13.05
N LYS A 94 7.75 6.06 -12.17
CA LYS A 94 6.39 6.09 -11.61
C LYS A 94 6.34 6.88 -10.31
N ILE A 95 5.33 7.74 -10.19
CA ILE A 95 4.89 8.33 -8.93
C ILE A 95 3.71 7.51 -8.41
N ILE A 96 3.84 6.99 -7.18
CA ILE A 96 2.81 6.17 -6.54
C ILE A 96 2.22 6.89 -5.32
N PRO A 97 0.90 6.88 -5.13
CA PRO A 97 0.29 7.33 -3.88
C PRO A 97 0.50 6.27 -2.81
N VAL A 98 1.23 6.61 -1.75
CA VAL A 98 1.47 5.71 -0.62
C VAL A 98 0.91 6.31 0.67
N GLU A 99 0.33 5.47 1.51
CA GLU A 99 -0.18 5.84 2.84
C GLU A 99 1.00 5.98 3.81
N GLU A 100 0.99 7.02 4.65
CA GLU A 100 1.96 7.22 5.73
C GLU A 100 1.57 6.41 6.96
N PHE A 101 2.32 5.35 7.27
CA PHE A 101 2.11 4.58 8.49
C PHE A 101 2.99 5.05 9.65
N VAL A 102 4.25 5.37 9.36
CA VAL A 102 5.19 5.88 10.36
C VAL A 102 6.03 6.98 9.75
N THR A 103 5.96 8.17 10.32
CA THR A 103 6.89 9.26 10.02
C THR A 103 8.02 9.23 11.05
N GLY A 104 9.26 9.13 10.58
CA GLY A 104 10.43 9.04 11.43
C GLY A 104 11.57 9.93 10.95
N ASN A 105 12.40 10.39 11.88
CA ASN A 105 13.59 11.18 11.57
C ASN A 105 14.74 10.34 10.99
N LYS A 106 14.74 9.02 11.17
CA LYS A 106 15.73 8.10 10.56
C LYS A 106 15.18 7.41 9.32
N ILE A 107 13.92 6.98 9.40
CA ILE A 107 13.25 6.27 8.32
C ILE A 107 11.74 6.42 8.46
N SER A 108 11.07 6.70 7.35
CA SER A 108 9.62 6.69 7.26
C SER A 108 9.13 5.42 6.59
N LEU A 109 8.03 4.86 7.11
CA LEU A 109 7.34 3.70 6.57
C LEU A 109 6.07 4.14 5.87
N TYR A 110 5.91 3.63 4.65
CA TYR A 110 4.73 3.84 3.83
C TYR A 110 4.12 2.52 3.37
N GLY A 111 2.85 2.55 2.97
CA GLY A 111 2.15 1.37 2.47
C GLY A 111 1.20 1.63 1.32
N VAL A 112 0.99 0.58 0.52
CA VAL A 112 -0.15 0.48 -0.40
C VAL A 112 -1.00 -0.71 0.01
N THR A 113 -2.19 -0.41 0.53
CA THR A 113 -3.15 -1.41 0.99
C THR A 113 -4.05 -1.85 -0.17
N ASN A 114 -4.01 -3.15 -0.47
CA ASN A 114 -4.85 -3.82 -1.45
C ASN A 114 -5.82 -4.75 -0.74
N ASN A 115 -7.09 -4.67 -1.08
CA ASN A 115 -8.13 -5.56 -0.57
C ASN A 115 -8.57 -6.47 -1.72
N PHE A 116 -8.39 -7.77 -1.54
CA PHE A 116 -8.79 -8.81 -2.46
C PHE A 116 -10.05 -9.47 -1.93
N MET A 117 -11.03 -9.65 -2.82
CA MET A 117 -12.14 -10.56 -2.57
C MET A 117 -12.01 -11.70 -3.56
N GLY A 118 -11.93 -12.92 -3.05
CA GLY A 118 -11.97 -14.12 -3.86
C GLY A 118 -13.21 -14.93 -3.54
N GLN A 119 -13.62 -15.75 -4.51
CA GLN A 119 -14.64 -16.76 -4.33
C GLN A 119 -13.94 -18.12 -4.35
N GLY A 120 -14.03 -18.84 -3.24
CA GLY A 120 -13.52 -20.19 -3.10
C GLY A 120 -14.49 -21.21 -3.70
N ALA A 121 -14.03 -22.46 -3.74
CA ALA A 121 -14.88 -23.59 -4.08
C ALA A 121 -16.11 -23.64 -3.16
N GLY A 122 -17.28 -23.99 -3.71
CA GLY A 122 -18.54 -23.99 -2.96
C GLY A 122 -19.15 -22.61 -2.70
N GLY A 123 -18.64 -21.55 -3.34
CA GLY A 123 -19.24 -20.20 -3.25
C GLY A 123 -18.84 -19.40 -2.01
N ILE A 124 -17.96 -19.93 -1.15
CA ILE A 124 -17.43 -19.24 0.02
C ILE A 124 -16.67 -17.99 -0.43
N ARG A 125 -17.07 -16.81 0.05
CA ARG A 125 -16.35 -15.56 -0.20
C ARG A 125 -15.26 -15.39 0.85
N PHE A 126 -14.04 -15.11 0.42
CA PHE A 126 -12.94 -14.74 1.30
C PHE A 126 -12.46 -13.33 0.98
N GLN A 127 -12.19 -12.56 2.03
CA GLN A 127 -11.59 -11.23 1.93
C GLN A 127 -10.17 -11.30 2.50
N GLN A 128 -9.21 -10.81 1.74
CA GLN A 128 -7.82 -10.74 2.16
C GLN A 128 -7.29 -9.33 1.94
N THR A 129 -6.64 -8.77 2.97
CA THR A 129 -5.90 -7.51 2.85
C THR A 129 -4.42 -7.82 2.69
N SER A 130 -3.77 -7.15 1.73
CA SER A 130 -2.32 -7.20 1.55
C SER A 130 -1.77 -5.78 1.51
N VAL A 131 -0.72 -5.55 2.28
CA VAL A 131 -0.03 -4.27 2.32
C VAL A 131 1.33 -4.45 1.68
N THR A 132 1.62 -3.66 0.65
CA THR A 132 2.97 -3.55 0.11
C THR A 132 3.68 -2.39 0.79
N TYR A 133 4.79 -2.68 1.47
CA TYR A 133 5.55 -1.69 2.23
C TYR A 133 6.65 -1.03 1.40
N TYR A 134 6.85 0.25 1.67
CA TYR A 134 7.88 1.10 1.10
C TYR A 134 8.54 1.91 2.21
N ILE A 135 9.78 2.32 1.99
CA ILE A 135 10.51 3.18 2.93
C ILE A 135 11.07 4.39 2.22
N LYS A 136 11.33 5.44 3.01
CA LYS A 136 12.12 6.60 2.60
C LYS A 136 13.04 7.00 3.75
N LYS A 137 14.33 7.15 3.48
CA LYS A 137 15.28 7.77 4.41
C LYS A 137 15.33 9.29 4.18
N PRO A 138 15.69 10.12 5.18
CA PRO A 138 15.76 11.57 5.02
C PRO A 138 16.68 12.03 3.88
N SER A 139 17.78 11.32 3.65
CA SER A 139 18.74 11.62 2.58
C SER A 139 18.31 11.13 1.19
N GLU A 140 17.18 10.44 1.09
CA GLU A 140 16.71 9.86 -0.17
C GLU A 140 15.42 10.55 -0.62
N GLU A 141 15.37 10.98 -1.88
CA GLU A 141 14.14 11.55 -2.46
C GLU A 141 13.14 10.47 -2.90
N LEU A 142 13.65 9.29 -3.26
CA LEU A 142 12.89 8.20 -3.88
C LEU A 142 12.44 7.15 -2.86
N LEU A 143 11.24 6.60 -3.05
CA LEU A 143 10.76 5.45 -2.29
C LEU A 143 11.53 4.18 -2.66
N ILE A 144 11.85 3.38 -1.65
CA ILE A 144 12.40 2.03 -1.83
C ILE A 144 11.32 1.01 -1.49
N LYS A 145 11.06 0.08 -2.41
CA LYS A 145 10.08 -1.00 -2.22
C LYS A 145 10.66 -2.14 -1.37
N LEU A 146 10.07 -2.36 -0.20
CA LEU A 146 10.34 -3.55 0.61
C LEU A 146 9.55 -4.76 0.07
N GLY A 147 8.28 -4.56 -0.26
CA GLY A 147 7.40 -5.63 -0.74
C GLY A 147 6.25 -5.91 0.22
N ALA A 148 5.45 -6.93 -0.09
CA ALA A 148 4.31 -7.34 0.73
C ALA A 148 4.69 -8.49 1.67
N TYR A 149 3.97 -8.61 2.79
CA TYR A 149 4.08 -9.79 3.63
C TYR A 149 3.48 -11.00 2.90
N GLN A 150 4.33 -11.98 2.60
CA GLN A 150 3.96 -13.27 2.02
C GLN A 150 4.67 -14.37 2.84
N PRO A 151 3.93 -15.21 3.61
CA PRO A 151 4.54 -16.14 4.56
C PRO A 151 5.52 -17.14 3.96
N ILE A 152 5.28 -17.60 2.73
CA ILE A 152 6.02 -18.71 2.10
C ILE A 152 7.02 -18.19 1.05
N PHE A 153 6.61 -17.24 0.21
CA PHE A 153 7.38 -16.81 -0.96
C PHE A 153 7.96 -15.39 -0.83
N GLY A 154 7.72 -14.71 0.30
CA GLY A 154 8.13 -13.32 0.49
C GLY A 154 9.55 -13.19 1.03
N ASN A 155 10.27 -12.16 0.57
CA ASN A 155 11.58 -11.78 1.10
C ASN A 155 11.55 -10.56 2.05
N LEU A 156 10.35 -10.13 2.48
CA LEU A 156 10.17 -8.97 3.34
C LEU A 156 10.96 -9.09 4.64
N LYS A 157 10.95 -10.27 5.28
CA LYS A 157 11.67 -10.52 6.52
C LYS A 157 13.18 -10.33 6.37
N GLU A 158 13.77 -10.84 5.30
CA GLU A 158 15.21 -10.71 5.05
C GLU A 158 15.58 -9.27 4.73
N LYS A 159 14.77 -8.57 3.93
CA LYS A 159 14.97 -7.13 3.68
C LYS A 159 14.89 -6.29 4.96
N LEU A 160 13.97 -6.60 5.87
CA LEU A 160 13.87 -5.91 7.16
C LEU A 160 15.08 -6.20 8.06
N LYS A 161 15.58 -7.44 8.08
CA LYS A 161 16.84 -7.74 8.81
C LYS A 161 18.03 -6.98 8.25
N THR A 162 18.17 -6.92 6.92
CA THR A 162 19.24 -6.14 6.28
C THR A 162 19.08 -4.65 6.56
N LEU A 163 17.85 -4.15 6.56
CA LEU A 163 17.54 -2.75 6.85
C LEU A 163 17.92 -2.37 8.28
N PHE A 164 17.62 -3.23 9.24
CA PHE A 164 17.87 -3.01 10.68
C PHE A 164 19.15 -3.67 11.18
N LYS A 165 20.12 -3.93 10.29
CA LYS A 165 21.38 -4.60 10.62
C LYS A 165 22.23 -3.86 11.65
N ASP A 166 21.99 -2.56 11.78
CA ASP A 166 22.61 -1.62 12.70
C ASP A 166 21.92 -1.56 14.07
N CYS A 167 20.84 -2.33 14.29
CA CYS A 167 20.09 -2.33 15.54
C CYS A 167 19.88 -3.72 16.13
N ASP A 168 20.89 -4.22 16.82
CA ASP A 168 20.88 -5.55 17.47
C ASP A 168 19.70 -5.76 18.42
N ILE A 169 19.28 -4.72 19.15
CA ILE A 169 18.15 -4.80 20.09
C ILE A 169 16.86 -5.09 19.32
N LEU A 170 16.63 -4.41 18.20
CA LEU A 170 15.46 -4.65 17.35
C LEU A 170 15.52 -6.04 16.72
N LEU A 171 16.68 -6.47 16.22
CA LEU A 171 16.87 -7.80 15.65
C LEU A 171 16.60 -8.91 16.67
N LYS A 172 17.03 -8.74 17.94
CA LYS A 172 16.70 -9.65 19.04
C LYS A 172 15.20 -9.73 19.28
N LYS A 173 14.49 -8.59 19.33
CA LYS A 173 13.02 -8.56 19.49
C LYS A 173 12.29 -9.27 18.34
N ILE A 174 12.75 -9.09 17.10
CA ILE A 174 12.21 -9.79 15.93
C ILE A 174 12.47 -11.31 16.04
N LYS A 175 13.69 -11.72 16.44
CA LYS A 175 14.06 -13.12 16.63
C LYS A 175 13.18 -13.79 17.70
N ASN A 176 12.92 -13.08 18.80
CA ASN A 176 12.09 -13.53 19.90
C ASN A 176 10.58 -13.45 19.61
N LYS A 177 10.17 -13.05 18.40
CA LYS A 177 8.77 -12.86 17.98
C LYS A 177 7.99 -11.84 18.83
N GLU A 178 8.69 -10.92 19.50
CA GLU A 178 8.05 -9.76 20.15
C GLU A 178 7.44 -8.84 19.09
N PHE A 179 8.11 -8.71 17.95
CA PHE A 179 7.55 -8.11 16.74
C PHE A 179 7.32 -9.18 15.68
N ARG A 180 6.05 -9.38 15.32
CA ARG A 180 5.63 -10.34 14.30
C ARG A 180 5.55 -9.67 12.94
N MET A 181 5.89 -10.39 11.87
CA MET A 181 5.89 -9.83 10.50
C MET A 181 4.49 -9.53 9.94
N ARG A 182 3.45 -10.17 10.49
CA ARG A 182 2.08 -10.02 9.99
C ARG A 182 1.48 -8.65 10.37
N ASP A 183 1.78 -8.19 11.57
CA ASP A 183 1.08 -7.11 12.27
C ASP A 183 2.03 -6.15 12.99
N GLY A 184 3.26 -6.56 13.31
CA GLY A 184 4.22 -5.77 14.09
C GLY A 184 5.18 -4.89 13.27
N ILE A 185 4.96 -4.73 11.95
CA ILE A 185 5.90 -3.99 11.09
C ILE A 185 5.95 -2.51 11.49
N GLU A 186 4.80 -1.87 11.72
CA GLU A 186 4.80 -0.46 12.13
C GLU A 186 5.54 -0.23 13.44
N GLU A 187 5.36 -1.13 14.41
CA GLU A 187 6.02 -1.11 15.71
C GLU A 187 7.53 -1.26 15.58
N MET A 188 8.01 -2.09 14.64
CA MET A 188 9.45 -2.19 14.34
C MET A 188 10.01 -0.84 13.89
N PHE A 189 9.31 -0.12 13.00
CA PHE A 189 9.74 1.19 12.49
C PHE A 189 9.63 2.27 13.57
N LYS A 190 8.57 2.28 14.37
CA LYS A 190 8.42 3.18 15.54
C LYS A 190 9.55 2.94 16.54
N PHE A 191 9.87 1.68 16.83
CA PHE A 191 10.98 1.30 17.70
C PHE A 191 12.33 1.75 17.12
N TYR A 192 12.58 1.47 15.84
CA TYR A 192 13.85 1.81 15.18
C TYR A 192 14.14 3.31 15.25
N ASN A 193 13.18 4.14 14.85
CA ASN A 193 13.34 5.59 14.91
C ASN A 193 13.62 6.10 16.33
N LYS A 194 13.01 5.48 17.35
CA LYS A 194 13.11 5.90 18.75
C LYS A 194 14.35 5.38 19.49
N LYS A 195 14.81 4.16 19.19
CA LYS A 195 15.75 3.40 20.05
C LYS A 195 17.04 2.95 19.37
N CYS A 196 17.09 2.96 18.04
CA CYS A 196 18.30 2.62 17.30
C CYS A 196 19.05 3.90 16.94
N SER A 197 20.36 3.84 16.69
CA SER A 197 21.17 5.01 16.27
C SER A 197 21.40 4.97 14.77
#